data_AF-A0A2G1VTT1-F1
#
_entry.id   AF-A0A2G1VTT1-F1
#
_cell.length_a   1.000
_cell.length_b   1.000
_cell.length_c   1.000
_cell.angle_alpha   90.00
_cell.angle_beta   90.00
_cell.angle_gamma   90.00
#
_symmetry.space_group_name_H-M   'P 1'
#
loop_
_entity.id
_entity.type
_entity.pdbx_description
1 polymer ?
#
loop_
_entity_poly.entity_id
_entity_poly.type
_entity_poly.pdbx_seq_one_letter_code
_entity_poly.pdbx_strand_id
1 'polypeptide(L)'
;MNTAERSIFVNTYFQKGESGDELNRIHITKKFDREKGIIKFGNYNISGVSKIDEFGLANVFLDDLQGDSTIINLNNLEELEINNFRFQSLTLTGKCKKITVKDSNISQLYTADLDTINFEIKNNKSIQQFNTTSTNSRNLKISGMADIVSINHNNLPSTINKVDNITVDFDLIKTINISQTRCKTISLINNLNTQNLVNFKLSNSSSNRILINNLASKNFIIQDFTINQKKSSKLQITESTIECLILKNTFLGDFKKFNFNLSTISKLDLSNSSIPTSKICGSPFQIYENYIQFYTASLNINDKNVSSDYYKAAKWALLRYSLKNLKSRFDSFGSLLVSWGFSNFGTSWVQSVLVTSILSAIIFAIMIALIQYPVNDFSSALSLFIQFFDPLHKIDFLDTPNEKYSEYGWVILLNFLNKVLLAIGIYETIRAFRKFVK
;
A
#
# COMPACT_ATOMS: atom_id res chain seq x y z
N MET A 1 -42.16 31.95 2.27
CA MET A 1 -42.86 30.80 2.90
C MET A 1 -42.00 30.32 4.06
N ASN A 2 -42.40 30.61 5.30
CA ASN A 2 -41.74 30.11 6.51
C ASN A 2 -42.20 28.67 6.74
N THR A 3 -41.34 27.69 6.46
CA THR A 3 -41.56 26.32 6.97
C THR A 3 -41.32 26.35 8.47
N ALA A 4 -42.40 26.25 9.26
CA ALA A 4 -42.30 26.18 10.71
C ALA A 4 -41.51 24.92 11.11
N GLU A 5 -40.35 25.10 11.75
CA GLU A 5 -39.59 24.00 12.35
C GLU A 5 -40.41 23.41 13.51
N ARG A 6 -40.92 22.19 13.35
CA ARG A 6 -41.53 21.44 14.44
C ARG A 6 -40.44 20.71 15.22
N SER A 7 -40.02 21.29 16.33
CA SER A 7 -39.21 20.58 17.33
C SER A 7 -40.11 19.68 18.17
N ILE A 8 -39.88 18.37 18.15
CA ILE A 8 -40.55 17.43 19.05
C ILE A 8 -39.67 17.23 20.27
N PHE A 9 -40.17 17.69 21.41
CA PHE A 9 -39.62 17.33 22.71
C PHE A 9 -40.16 15.95 23.06
N VAL A 10 -39.28 14.95 23.14
CA VAL A 10 -39.65 13.62 23.61
C VAL A 10 -39.73 13.69 25.12
N ASN A 11 -40.95 13.78 25.66
CA ASN A 11 -41.18 13.55 27.09
C ASN A 11 -40.96 12.07 27.36
N THR A 12 -39.88 11.75 28.07
CA THR A 12 -39.53 10.40 28.49
C THR A 12 -40.39 9.97 29.67
N TYR A 13 -41.09 8.85 29.53
CA TYR A 13 -41.69 8.16 30.67
C TYR A 13 -40.70 7.12 31.17
N PHE A 14 -40.23 7.29 32.40
CA PHE A 14 -39.47 6.24 33.09
C PHE A 14 -40.47 5.20 33.59
N GLN A 15 -40.38 3.98 33.06
CA GLN A 15 -41.10 2.84 33.64
C GLN A 15 -40.12 2.16 34.60
N LYS A 16 -40.41 2.25 35.90
CA LYS A 16 -39.64 1.56 36.94
C LYS A 16 -40.03 0.09 36.90
N GLY A 17 -39.19 -0.78 36.33
CA GLY A 17 -39.37 -2.21 36.42
C GLY A 17 -38.85 -2.77 37.74
N GLU A 18 -39.35 -3.95 38.10
CA GLU A 18 -39.30 -4.51 39.46
C GLU A 18 -37.99 -5.20 39.84
N SER A 19 -36.93 -5.13 39.02
CA SER A 19 -35.64 -5.75 39.35
C SER A 19 -34.54 -4.69 39.45
N GLY A 20 -34.01 -4.49 40.67
CA GLY A 20 -33.14 -3.39 41.11
C GLY A 20 -31.76 -3.20 40.46
N ASP A 21 -31.59 -3.54 39.19
CA ASP A 21 -30.45 -3.17 38.35
C ASP A 21 -30.99 -2.65 36.99
N GLU A 22 -31.72 -1.53 37.00
CA GLU A 22 -32.25 -0.94 35.77
C GLU A 22 -31.36 0.18 35.25
N LEU A 23 -30.67 -0.13 34.16
CA LEU A 23 -30.04 0.84 33.26
C LEU A 23 -31.04 1.92 32.85
N ASN A 24 -30.66 3.19 32.98
CA ASN A 24 -31.32 4.34 32.37
C ASN A 24 -31.39 4.16 30.84
N ARG A 25 -32.44 3.49 30.34
CA ARG A 25 -32.68 3.26 28.91
C ARG A 25 -33.93 4.02 28.47
N ILE A 26 -33.77 4.90 27.49
CA ILE A 26 -34.88 5.58 26.84
C ILE A 26 -35.17 4.84 25.54
N HIS A 27 -36.33 4.18 25.46
CA HIS A 27 -36.79 3.48 24.26
C HIS A 27 -37.83 4.33 23.52
N ILE A 28 -37.56 4.69 22.25
CA ILE A 28 -38.47 5.50 21.43
C ILE A 28 -38.88 4.69 20.20
N THR A 29 -40.16 4.27 20.14
CA THR A 29 -40.73 3.40 19.09
C THR A 29 -41.83 4.06 18.26
N LYS A 30 -41.97 5.39 18.32
CA LYS A 30 -43.14 6.05 17.74
C LYS A 30 -42.96 6.36 16.25
N LYS A 31 -43.83 5.83 15.39
CA LYS A 31 -43.90 6.09 13.95
C LYS A 31 -43.97 7.61 13.69
N PHE A 32 -42.94 8.17 13.05
CA PHE A 32 -42.88 9.59 12.68
C PHE A 32 -43.71 9.84 11.40
N ASP A 33 -44.52 10.89 11.43
CA ASP A 33 -45.27 11.33 10.26
C ASP A 33 -44.35 12.11 9.29
N ARG A 34 -44.62 12.01 7.98
CA ARG A 34 -43.70 12.18 6.83
C ARG A 34 -43.00 13.55 6.64
N GLU A 35 -43.00 14.47 7.60
CA GLU A 35 -42.38 15.79 7.45
C GLU A 35 -41.13 15.97 8.33
N LYS A 36 -40.17 16.76 7.85
CA LYS A 36 -38.85 17.07 8.47
C LYS A 36 -38.94 17.19 10.00
N GLY A 37 -38.28 16.29 10.72
CA GLY A 37 -38.26 16.26 12.18
C GLY A 37 -36.88 16.56 12.74
N ILE A 38 -36.81 17.42 13.76
CA ILE A 38 -35.60 17.56 14.59
C ILE A 38 -35.88 16.85 15.92
N ILE A 39 -35.07 15.84 16.23
CA ILE A 39 -35.06 15.21 17.56
C ILE A 39 -33.95 15.91 18.35
N LYS A 40 -34.35 16.80 19.27
CA LYS A 40 -33.43 17.47 20.20
C LYS A 40 -33.47 16.77 21.55
N PHE A 41 -32.35 16.20 21.98
CA PHE A 41 -32.13 15.89 23.38
C PHE A 41 -31.58 17.17 24.04
N GLY A 42 -32.43 17.92 24.73
CA GLY A 42 -32.07 19.20 25.37
C GLY A 42 -31.33 19.03 26.69
N ASN A 43 -30.74 20.11 27.22
CA ASN A 43 -30.23 20.18 28.59
C ASN A 43 -31.40 19.98 29.57
N TYR A 44 -31.49 18.80 30.19
CA TYR A 44 -32.47 18.55 31.24
C TYR A 44 -31.93 19.04 32.58
N ASN A 45 -32.53 20.10 33.15
CA ASN A 45 -32.59 20.28 34.59
C ASN A 45 -33.82 19.49 35.07
N ILE A 46 -33.60 18.29 35.61
CA ILE A 46 -34.67 17.48 36.19
C ILE A 46 -34.85 17.91 37.65
N SER A 47 -35.74 18.87 37.90
CA SER A 47 -36.24 19.13 39.24
C SER A 47 -37.21 18.00 39.62
N GLY A 48 -36.77 17.05 40.46
CA GLY A 48 -37.68 16.12 41.11
C GLY A 48 -37.29 14.64 41.19
N VAL A 49 -36.04 14.25 40.92
CA VAL A 49 -35.56 12.88 41.19
C VAL A 49 -34.29 12.95 42.04
N SER A 50 -34.43 12.69 43.33
CA SER A 50 -33.30 12.52 44.25
C SER A 50 -32.58 11.22 43.92
N LYS A 51 -31.35 11.35 43.39
CA LYS A 51 -30.42 10.30 42.91
C LYS A 51 -30.67 9.81 41.48
N ILE A 52 -30.40 10.71 40.53
CA ILE A 52 -29.66 10.33 39.32
C ILE A 52 -28.19 10.61 39.67
N ASP A 53 -27.30 9.65 39.44
CA ASP A 53 -25.85 9.83 39.67
C ASP A 53 -25.39 11.15 39.05
N GLU A 54 -24.47 11.86 39.73
CA GLU A 54 -24.08 13.28 39.55
C GLU A 54 -23.59 13.68 38.14
N PHE A 55 -23.72 12.83 37.12
CA PHE A 55 -23.29 13.07 35.75
C PHE A 55 -24.40 13.02 34.68
N GLY A 56 -25.66 12.70 35.00
CA GLY A 56 -26.80 12.96 34.11
C GLY A 56 -26.69 12.40 32.67
N LEU A 57 -26.13 11.20 32.51
CA LEU A 57 -25.94 10.56 31.20
C LEU A 57 -27.07 9.56 30.90
N ALA A 58 -27.57 9.56 29.66
CA ALA A 58 -28.64 8.67 29.20
C ALA A 58 -28.20 7.77 28.04
N ASN A 59 -28.74 6.54 28.02
CA ASN A 59 -28.66 5.61 26.89
C ASN A 59 -29.97 5.67 26.10
N VAL A 60 -29.88 5.92 24.79
CA VAL A 60 -31.06 6.05 23.91
C VAL A 60 -31.08 4.92 22.88
N PHE A 61 -32.23 4.26 22.80
CA PHE A 61 -32.52 3.22 21.82
C PHE A 61 -33.64 3.71 20.91
N LEU A 62 -33.34 3.82 19.62
CA LEU A 62 -34.32 4.15 18.61
C LEU A 62 -34.56 2.93 17.71
N ASP A 63 -35.81 2.49 17.61
CA ASP A 63 -36.20 1.32 16.81
C ASP A 63 -37.39 1.63 15.89
N ASP A 64 -37.42 1.00 14.71
CA ASP A 64 -38.52 1.03 13.73
C ASP A 64 -39.01 2.42 13.26
N LEU A 65 -38.15 3.45 13.26
CA LEU A 65 -38.51 4.77 12.71
C LEU A 65 -38.38 4.83 11.19
N GLN A 66 -39.30 5.58 10.57
CA GLN A 66 -39.32 5.88 9.14
C GLN A 66 -39.47 7.38 8.91
N GLY A 67 -38.81 7.92 7.89
CA GLY A 67 -39.00 9.30 7.46
C GLY A 67 -38.03 9.72 6.35
N ASP A 68 -38.20 10.94 5.83
CA ASP A 68 -37.40 11.41 4.70
C ASP A 68 -36.07 12.03 5.17
N SER A 69 -36.11 12.98 6.11
CA SER A 69 -34.92 13.66 6.62
C SER A 69 -35.04 13.92 8.12
N THR A 70 -34.04 13.48 8.88
CA THR A 70 -33.99 13.65 10.34
C THR A 70 -32.64 14.18 10.78
N ILE A 71 -32.66 15.14 11.70
CA ILE A 71 -31.48 15.63 12.42
C ILE A 71 -31.59 15.19 13.88
N ILE A 72 -30.57 14.49 14.38
CA ILE A 72 -30.46 14.08 15.78
C ILE A 72 -29.27 14.81 16.41
N ASN A 73 -29.56 15.66 17.39
CA ASN A 73 -28.53 16.33 18.18
C ASN A 73 -28.30 15.56 19.48
N LEU A 74 -27.07 15.09 19.68
CA LEU A 74 -26.69 14.07 20.68
C LEU A 74 -26.09 14.64 21.96
N ASN A 75 -26.10 15.96 22.16
CA ASN A 75 -25.47 16.59 23.32
C ASN A 75 -25.91 15.91 24.64
N ASN A 76 -24.92 15.48 25.42
CA ASN A 76 -25.06 14.80 26.73
C ASN A 76 -25.53 13.34 26.69
N LEU A 77 -25.39 12.64 25.56
CA LEU A 77 -25.66 11.20 25.48
C LEU A 77 -24.40 10.37 25.75
N GLU A 78 -24.55 9.27 26.49
CA GLU A 78 -23.47 8.31 26.65
C GLU A 78 -23.45 7.31 25.50
N GLU A 79 -24.58 6.64 25.26
CA GLU A 79 -24.74 5.73 24.13
C GLU A 79 -26.02 6.02 23.34
N LEU A 80 -25.90 5.93 22.01
CA LEU A 80 -27.02 5.90 21.08
C LEU A 80 -26.96 4.61 20.26
N GLU A 81 -28.03 3.83 20.30
CA GLU A 81 -28.24 2.70 19.40
C GLU A 81 -29.45 2.96 18.50
N ILE A 82 -29.22 2.95 17.18
CA ILE A 82 -30.23 3.07 16.14
C ILE A 82 -30.38 1.70 15.48
N ASN A 83 -31.58 1.12 15.49
CA ASN A 83 -31.84 -0.20 14.92
C ASN A 83 -33.03 -0.20 13.95
N ASN A 84 -32.97 -0.97 12.87
CA ASN A 84 -34.06 -1.15 11.88
C ASN A 84 -34.62 0.14 11.25
N PHE A 85 -33.83 1.21 11.15
CA PHE A 85 -34.30 2.49 10.62
C PHE A 85 -34.48 2.50 9.11
N ARG A 86 -35.45 3.27 8.59
CA ARG A 86 -35.59 3.54 7.14
C ARG A 86 -35.67 5.04 6.87
N PHE A 87 -34.55 5.63 6.44
CA PHE A 87 -34.47 7.06 6.14
C PHE A 87 -33.85 7.35 4.78
N GLN A 88 -34.30 8.41 4.12
CA GLN A 88 -33.58 8.94 2.96
C GLN A 88 -32.32 9.70 3.43
N SER A 89 -32.41 10.51 4.47
CA SER A 89 -31.27 11.25 5.03
C SER A 89 -31.30 11.29 6.57
N LEU A 90 -30.19 10.93 7.21
CA LEU A 90 -30.00 11.06 8.66
C LEU A 90 -28.76 11.91 8.95
N THR A 91 -28.90 12.95 9.77
CA THR A 91 -27.78 13.78 10.23
C THR A 91 -27.60 13.63 11.74
N LEU A 92 -26.38 13.27 12.17
CA LEU A 92 -26.02 13.15 13.58
C LEU A 92 -25.03 14.27 13.95
N THR A 93 -25.33 15.02 15.01
CA THR A 93 -24.47 16.11 15.51
C THR A 93 -24.34 16.06 17.03
N GLY A 94 -23.31 16.71 17.59
CA GLY A 94 -23.15 16.85 19.04
C GLY A 94 -22.17 15.85 19.67
N LYS A 95 -22.29 15.60 20.99
CA LYS A 95 -21.33 14.78 21.75
C LYS A 95 -21.95 13.49 22.25
N CYS A 96 -21.40 12.34 21.87
CA CYS A 96 -21.88 11.03 22.33
C CYS A 96 -20.72 10.05 22.51
N LYS A 97 -20.59 9.34 23.63
CA LYS A 97 -19.43 8.42 23.78
C LYS A 97 -19.47 7.30 22.75
N LYS A 98 -20.65 6.73 22.49
CA LYS A 98 -20.79 5.59 21.56
C LYS A 98 -22.06 5.68 20.73
N ILE A 99 -21.91 5.58 19.42
CA ILE A 99 -23.04 5.51 18.50
C ILE A 99 -22.98 4.21 17.74
N THR A 100 -24.08 3.47 17.72
CA THR A 100 -24.20 2.23 16.97
C THR A 100 -25.42 2.28 16.06
N VAL A 101 -25.23 2.12 14.75
CA VAL A 101 -26.32 2.03 13.76
C VAL A 101 -26.36 0.62 13.20
N LYS A 102 -27.44 -0.12 13.44
CA LYS A 102 -27.59 -1.52 13.03
C LYS A 102 -28.83 -1.75 12.17
N ASP A 103 -28.73 -2.73 11.27
CA ASP A 103 -29.85 -3.32 10.52
C ASP A 103 -30.80 -2.31 9.82
N SER A 104 -30.28 -1.11 9.53
CA SER A 104 -30.99 0.04 9.00
C SER A 104 -30.76 0.19 7.48
N ASN A 105 -31.68 0.88 6.83
CA ASN A 105 -31.65 1.30 5.43
C ASN A 105 -31.65 2.84 5.40
N ILE A 106 -30.49 3.45 5.16
CA ILE A 106 -30.31 4.90 5.23
C ILE A 106 -29.68 5.34 3.92
N SER A 107 -30.38 6.04 3.03
CA SER A 107 -29.76 6.41 1.74
C SER A 107 -28.55 7.33 1.95
N GLN A 108 -28.65 8.32 2.83
CA GLN A 108 -27.56 9.24 3.15
C GLN A 108 -27.40 9.41 4.67
N LEU A 109 -26.22 9.10 5.19
CA LEU A 109 -25.86 9.30 6.60
C LEU A 109 -24.78 10.36 6.71
N TYR A 110 -25.13 11.47 7.36
CA TYR A 110 -24.25 12.61 7.58
C TYR A 110 -23.86 12.69 9.06
N THR A 111 -22.58 12.95 9.33
CA THR A 111 -22.12 13.33 10.67
C THR A 111 -21.37 14.65 10.61
N ALA A 112 -21.80 15.59 11.45
CA ALA A 112 -21.21 16.93 11.53
C ALA A 112 -20.98 17.30 13.00
N ASP A 113 -19.78 17.77 13.30
CA ASP A 113 -19.34 18.21 14.63
C ASP A 113 -19.62 17.15 15.71
N LEU A 114 -19.31 15.90 15.38
CA LEU A 114 -19.60 14.74 16.21
C LEU A 114 -18.37 14.39 17.06
N ASP A 115 -18.48 14.52 18.38
CA ASP A 115 -17.42 14.14 19.32
C ASP A 115 -17.77 12.77 19.94
N THR A 116 -17.11 11.71 19.47
CA THR A 116 -17.39 10.33 19.91
C THR A 116 -16.15 9.52 20.25
N ILE A 117 -16.28 8.55 21.15
CA ILE A 117 -15.22 7.57 21.37
C ILE A 117 -15.33 6.49 20.29
N ASN A 118 -16.53 5.96 20.09
CA ASN A 118 -16.78 4.87 19.15
C ASN A 118 -17.99 5.19 18.27
N PHE A 119 -17.80 5.15 16.95
CA PHE A 119 -18.89 5.19 15.98
C PHE A 119 -18.89 3.90 15.19
N GLU A 120 -19.95 3.11 15.32
CA GLU A 120 -20.07 1.81 14.69
C GLU A 120 -21.34 1.69 13.84
N ILE A 121 -21.17 1.37 12.56
CA ILE A 121 -22.25 0.99 11.66
C ILE A 121 -22.13 -0.53 11.47
N LYS A 122 -23.17 -1.33 11.74
CA LYS A 122 -23.16 -2.80 11.54
C LYS A 122 -24.36 -3.28 10.73
N ASN A 123 -24.17 -4.29 9.89
CA ASN A 123 -25.24 -5.06 9.25
C ASN A 123 -26.31 -4.22 8.52
N ASN A 124 -25.99 -2.98 8.10
CA ASN A 124 -26.97 -2.13 7.44
C ASN A 124 -27.22 -2.63 6.02
N LYS A 125 -28.51 -2.79 5.69
CA LYS A 125 -28.98 -3.38 4.42
C LYS A 125 -28.63 -2.51 3.23
N SER A 126 -28.62 -1.19 3.40
CA SER A 126 -28.16 -0.25 2.38
C SER A 126 -27.88 1.12 2.97
N ILE A 127 -26.61 1.53 2.94
CA ILE A 127 -26.20 2.92 3.11
C ILE A 127 -25.61 3.43 1.78
N GLN A 128 -26.36 4.16 0.96
CA GLN A 128 -25.80 4.57 -0.35
C GLN A 128 -24.60 5.52 -0.16
N GLN A 129 -24.69 6.45 0.79
CA GLN A 129 -23.65 7.44 1.04
C GLN A 129 -23.46 7.70 2.54
N PHE A 130 -22.23 7.54 3.03
CA PHE A 130 -21.81 8.02 4.35
C PHE A 130 -20.87 9.20 4.19
N ASN A 131 -21.22 10.35 4.78
CA ASN A 131 -20.38 11.55 4.76
C ASN A 131 -20.11 12.03 6.19
N THR A 132 -18.85 12.23 6.53
CA THR A 132 -18.43 12.86 7.79
C THR A 132 -17.59 14.10 7.49
N THR A 133 -17.88 15.24 8.13
CA THR A 133 -17.19 16.52 7.87
C THR A 133 -16.33 17.05 9.02
N SER A 134 -16.55 16.59 10.26
CA SER A 134 -15.88 17.12 11.46
C SER A 134 -16.10 16.23 12.68
N THR A 135 -15.65 14.98 12.62
CA THR A 135 -15.83 14.02 13.72
C THR A 135 -14.56 13.75 14.50
N ASN A 136 -14.56 14.09 15.78
CA ASN A 136 -13.55 13.64 16.73
C ASN A 136 -13.95 12.24 17.21
N SER A 137 -13.79 11.24 16.35
CA SER A 137 -14.05 9.85 16.70
C SER A 137 -12.74 9.14 17.05
N ARG A 138 -12.55 8.56 18.25
CA ARG A 138 -11.34 7.74 18.47
C ARG A 138 -11.31 6.52 17.56
N ASN A 139 -12.42 5.79 17.47
CA ASN A 139 -12.59 4.65 16.59
C ASN A 139 -13.82 4.86 15.70
N LEU A 140 -13.59 4.93 14.39
CA LEU A 140 -14.63 4.91 13.38
C LEU A 140 -14.63 3.53 12.72
N LYS A 141 -15.64 2.73 13.02
CA LYS A 141 -15.81 1.40 12.42
C LYS A 141 -17.07 1.40 11.58
N ILE A 142 -16.92 1.17 10.28
CA ILE A 142 -18.05 1.10 9.37
C ILE A 142 -18.09 -0.32 8.83
N SER A 143 -19.18 -1.04 9.08
CA SER A 143 -19.43 -2.38 8.59
C SER A 143 -20.82 -2.55 7.97
N GLY A 144 -20.88 -3.17 6.78
CA GLY A 144 -22.14 -3.43 6.05
C GLY A 144 -22.08 -3.12 4.55
N MET A 145 -23.20 -2.76 3.93
CA MET A 145 -23.28 -2.38 2.52
C MET A 145 -23.30 -0.85 2.37
N ALA A 146 -22.29 -0.28 1.71
CA ALA A 146 -22.33 1.12 1.28
C ALA A 146 -21.67 1.38 -0.07
N ASP A 147 -22.30 2.16 -0.94
CA ASP A 147 -21.72 2.49 -2.26
C ASP A 147 -20.57 3.49 -2.14
N ILE A 148 -20.75 4.55 -1.34
CA ILE A 148 -19.81 5.66 -1.18
C ILE A 148 -19.57 5.98 0.29
N VAL A 149 -18.30 5.97 0.70
CA VAL A 149 -17.84 6.41 2.03
C VAL A 149 -16.94 7.62 1.84
N SER A 150 -17.36 8.81 2.28
CA SER A 150 -16.55 10.04 2.24
C SER A 150 -16.27 10.55 3.64
N ILE A 151 -15.00 10.53 4.03
CA ILE A 151 -14.52 11.03 5.32
C ILE A 151 -13.69 12.28 5.04
N ASN A 152 -14.24 13.45 5.32
CA ASN A 152 -13.56 14.72 5.14
C ASN A 152 -13.43 15.44 6.49
N HIS A 153 -12.26 15.96 6.82
CA HIS A 153 -12.09 16.85 7.96
C HIS A 153 -11.62 18.20 7.44
N ASN A 154 -12.56 19.07 7.09
CA ASN A 154 -12.23 20.40 6.61
C ASN A 154 -11.53 21.23 7.70
N ASN A 155 -10.42 21.87 7.32
CA ASN A 155 -9.66 22.95 7.98
C ASN A 155 -10.22 23.54 9.30
N LEU A 156 -10.23 22.76 10.38
CA LEU A 156 -10.30 23.28 11.74
C LEU A 156 -8.88 23.35 12.31
N PRO A 157 -8.57 24.38 13.14
CA PRO A 157 -7.23 24.61 13.67
C PRO A 157 -6.67 23.34 14.33
N SER A 158 -5.35 23.18 14.15
CA SER A 158 -4.52 21.97 14.22
C SER A 158 -4.55 21.13 15.51
N THR A 159 -5.40 21.44 16.48
CA THR A 159 -5.32 20.93 17.85
C THR A 159 -6.30 19.80 18.17
N ILE A 160 -7.38 19.59 17.40
CA ILE A 160 -8.51 18.80 17.93
C ILE A 160 -8.95 17.58 17.07
N ASN A 161 -8.70 17.53 15.76
CA ASN A 161 -9.24 16.43 14.93
C ASN A 161 -8.28 15.24 14.85
N LYS A 162 -8.46 14.26 15.74
CA LYS A 162 -7.66 13.02 15.79
C LYS A 162 -8.57 11.79 15.78
N VAL A 163 -8.60 11.09 14.65
CA VAL A 163 -9.21 9.76 14.56
C VAL A 163 -8.14 8.72 14.75
N ASP A 164 -8.12 7.99 15.86
CA ASP A 164 -7.02 7.04 16.09
C ASP A 164 -7.08 5.90 15.06
N ASN A 165 -8.26 5.30 14.87
CA ASN A 165 -8.44 4.19 13.93
C ASN A 165 -9.68 4.36 13.06
N ILE A 166 -9.51 4.14 11.75
CA ILE A 166 -10.59 4.02 10.77
C ILE A 166 -10.60 2.57 10.29
N THR A 167 -11.67 1.83 10.55
CA THR A 167 -11.88 0.48 10.04
C THR A 167 -13.10 0.48 9.12
N VAL A 168 -12.88 0.06 7.88
CA VAL A 168 -13.89 -0.02 6.83
C VAL A 168 -13.95 -1.50 6.45
N ASP A 169 -15.04 -2.19 6.82
CA ASP A 169 -15.28 -3.62 6.59
C ASP A 169 -16.57 -3.82 5.77
N PHE A 170 -16.49 -4.03 4.45
CA PHE A 170 -17.69 -3.98 3.61
C PHE A 170 -17.75 -5.00 2.50
N ASP A 171 -18.99 -5.41 2.22
CA ASP A 171 -19.31 -6.42 1.21
C ASP A 171 -19.52 -5.83 -0.19
N LEU A 172 -19.79 -4.53 -0.34
CA LEU A 172 -20.17 -3.89 -1.61
C LEU A 172 -19.74 -2.42 -1.75
N ILE A 173 -18.52 -2.03 -1.34
CA ILE A 173 -18.05 -0.65 -1.61
C ILE A 173 -17.64 -0.45 -3.07
N LYS A 174 -18.08 0.67 -3.65
CA LYS A 174 -17.53 1.20 -4.90
C LYS A 174 -16.47 2.27 -4.68
N THR A 175 -16.68 3.20 -3.74
CA THR A 175 -15.76 4.33 -3.53
C THR A 175 -15.54 4.68 -2.06
N ILE A 176 -14.27 4.87 -1.69
CA ILE A 176 -13.82 5.34 -0.38
C ILE A 176 -12.97 6.60 -0.61
N ASN A 177 -13.45 7.74 -0.15
CA ASN A 177 -12.74 9.00 -0.18
C ASN A 177 -12.38 9.42 1.23
N ILE A 178 -11.08 9.53 1.53
CA ILE A 178 -10.60 10.04 2.81
C ILE A 178 -9.77 11.30 2.51
N SER A 179 -10.17 12.45 3.07
CA SER A 179 -9.51 13.72 2.81
C SER A 179 -9.25 14.53 4.09
N GLN A 180 -8.06 15.15 4.15
CA GLN A 180 -7.66 16.07 5.21
C GLN A 180 -7.72 15.46 6.63
N THR A 181 -7.62 14.13 6.73
CA THR A 181 -7.77 13.41 8.00
C THR A 181 -6.42 13.09 8.64
N ARG A 182 -6.31 13.27 9.97
CA ARG A 182 -5.19 12.75 10.75
C ARG A 182 -5.61 11.48 11.48
N CYS A 183 -4.99 10.36 11.13
CA CYS A 183 -5.23 9.08 11.78
C CYS A 183 -3.96 8.30 12.11
N LYS A 184 -4.03 7.37 13.06
CA LYS A 184 -2.91 6.44 13.29
C LYS A 184 -2.99 5.28 12.32
N THR A 185 -4.18 4.69 12.19
CA THR A 185 -4.42 3.50 11.36
C THR A 185 -5.64 3.67 10.47
N ILE A 186 -5.49 3.36 9.19
CA ILE A 186 -6.61 3.11 8.26
C ILE A 186 -6.54 1.63 7.92
N SER A 187 -7.58 0.87 8.26
CA SER A 187 -7.72 -0.54 7.90
C SER A 187 -8.91 -0.71 6.97
N LEU A 188 -8.63 -1.14 5.75
CA LEU A 188 -9.62 -1.65 4.81
C LEU A 188 -9.63 -3.16 4.97
N ILE A 189 -10.73 -3.70 5.46
CA ILE A 189 -10.96 -5.12 5.58
C ILE A 189 -12.11 -5.43 4.62
N ASN A 190 -12.01 -6.53 3.90
CA ASN A 190 -13.17 -7.03 3.21
C ASN A 190 -13.17 -8.54 3.40
N ASN A 191 -14.20 -9.08 4.03
CA ASN A 191 -14.31 -10.52 4.23
C ASN A 191 -15.13 -11.20 3.11
N LEU A 192 -15.69 -10.44 2.17
CA LEU A 192 -16.55 -10.96 1.11
C LEU A 192 -16.03 -10.64 -0.30
N ASN A 193 -16.30 -11.57 -1.22
CA ASN A 193 -15.78 -11.56 -2.58
C ASN A 193 -16.48 -10.47 -3.41
N THR A 194 -15.95 -9.25 -3.39
CA THR A 194 -16.48 -8.16 -4.22
C THR A 194 -16.07 -8.37 -5.67
N GLN A 195 -16.99 -8.78 -6.55
CA GLN A 195 -16.76 -8.72 -8.00
C GLN A 195 -16.60 -7.28 -8.52
N ASN A 196 -16.77 -6.29 -7.65
CA ASN A 196 -16.88 -4.88 -7.98
C ASN A 196 -15.54 -4.15 -7.98
N LEU A 197 -15.55 -3.02 -8.68
CA LEU A 197 -14.47 -2.04 -8.69
C LEU A 197 -14.50 -1.25 -7.38
N VAL A 198 -13.39 -1.27 -6.64
CA VAL A 198 -13.22 -0.49 -5.41
C VAL A 198 -12.26 0.66 -5.70
N ASN A 199 -12.72 1.89 -5.54
CA ASN A 199 -11.93 3.10 -5.73
C ASN A 199 -11.57 3.73 -4.39
N PHE A 200 -10.28 3.79 -4.07
CA PHE A 200 -9.75 4.34 -2.84
C PHE A 200 -8.95 5.61 -3.12
N LYS A 201 -9.44 6.74 -2.60
CA LYS A 201 -8.80 8.05 -2.70
C LYS A 201 -8.40 8.54 -1.32
N LEU A 202 -7.14 8.94 -1.17
CA LEU A 202 -6.61 9.51 0.07
C LEU A 202 -5.89 10.82 -0.21
N SER A 203 -6.47 11.96 0.17
CA SER A 203 -5.94 13.28 -0.17
C SER A 203 -5.62 14.12 1.06
N ASN A 204 -4.39 14.65 1.15
CA ASN A 204 -3.94 15.53 2.25
C ASN A 204 -4.12 14.94 3.66
N SER A 205 -4.12 13.61 3.79
CA SER A 205 -4.25 12.92 5.08
C SER A 205 -2.90 12.59 5.69
N SER A 206 -2.86 12.30 6.99
CA SER A 206 -1.71 11.71 7.65
C SER A 206 -2.09 10.41 8.32
N SER A 207 -1.40 9.31 7.97
CA SER A 207 -1.59 8.00 8.60
C SER A 207 -0.25 7.33 8.89
N ASN A 208 -0.10 6.72 10.06
CA ASN A 208 1.09 5.90 10.37
C ASN A 208 1.02 4.53 9.71
N ARG A 209 -0.18 3.98 9.52
CA ARG A 209 -0.37 2.65 8.95
C ARG A 209 -1.65 2.61 8.11
N ILE A 210 -1.50 2.17 6.87
CA ILE A 210 -2.61 1.82 6.00
C ILE A 210 -2.51 0.31 5.78
N LEU A 211 -3.52 -0.40 6.24
CA LEU A 211 -3.63 -1.86 6.15
C LEU A 211 -4.81 -2.20 5.25
N ILE A 212 -4.56 -3.02 4.24
CA ILE A 212 -5.58 -3.59 3.36
C ILE A 212 -5.48 -5.08 3.57
N ASN A 213 -6.50 -5.69 4.18
CA ASN A 213 -6.47 -7.10 4.54
C ASN A 213 -7.68 -7.84 3.97
N ASN A 214 -7.46 -9.08 3.52
CA ASN A 214 -8.50 -9.98 2.99
C ASN A 214 -9.26 -9.47 1.77
N LEU A 215 -8.79 -8.41 1.09
CA LEU A 215 -9.52 -7.79 -0.01
C LEU A 215 -9.57 -8.70 -1.24
N ALA A 216 -10.77 -9.18 -1.58
CA ALA A 216 -11.04 -9.92 -2.81
C ALA A 216 -11.75 -9.00 -3.83
N SER A 217 -11.05 -8.58 -4.88
CA SER A 217 -11.59 -7.64 -5.88
C SER A 217 -11.07 -7.86 -7.29
N LYS A 218 -11.94 -7.61 -8.29
CA LYS A 218 -11.55 -7.62 -9.70
C LYS A 218 -10.66 -6.42 -10.04
N ASN A 219 -11.07 -5.23 -9.65
CA ASN A 219 -10.29 -4.01 -9.86
C ASN A 219 -10.21 -3.23 -8.54
N PHE A 220 -9.01 -3.00 -8.04
CA PHE A 220 -8.76 -2.11 -6.93
C PHE A 220 -7.98 -0.89 -7.42
N ILE A 221 -8.61 0.29 -7.38
CA ILE A 221 -8.03 1.53 -7.84
C ILE A 221 -7.60 2.34 -6.62
N ILE A 222 -6.33 2.71 -6.54
CA ILE A 222 -5.82 3.70 -5.60
C ILE A 222 -5.51 4.97 -6.40
N GLN A 223 -6.16 6.08 -6.06
CA GLN A 223 -6.00 7.33 -6.81
C GLN A 223 -5.74 8.55 -5.92
N ASP A 224 -5.04 9.54 -6.48
CA ASP A 224 -4.73 10.84 -5.85
C ASP A 224 -4.16 10.71 -4.42
N PHE A 225 -3.32 9.71 -4.22
CA PHE A 225 -2.90 9.24 -2.93
C PHE A 225 -1.72 10.08 -2.39
N THR A 226 -2.02 11.02 -1.49
CA THR A 226 -1.05 12.00 -0.96
C THR A 226 -1.04 11.96 0.58
N ILE A 227 0.15 11.76 1.18
CA ILE A 227 0.33 11.71 2.64
C ILE A 227 1.26 12.82 3.14
N ASN A 228 0.75 13.62 4.09
CA ASN A 228 1.48 14.76 4.64
C ASN A 228 2.55 14.38 5.69
N GLN A 229 2.57 13.14 6.19
CA GLN A 229 3.56 12.66 7.17
C GLN A 229 4.54 11.63 6.58
N LYS A 230 5.79 12.07 6.39
CA LYS A 230 6.81 11.36 5.59
C LYS A 230 7.63 10.29 6.32
N LYS A 231 7.66 10.27 7.67
CA LYS A 231 8.72 9.55 8.41
C LYS A 231 8.34 8.21 9.03
N SER A 232 7.06 7.89 9.19
CA SER A 232 6.59 6.69 9.90
C SER A 232 5.54 5.86 9.14
N SER A 233 4.97 6.38 8.06
CA SER A 233 3.86 5.77 7.34
C SER A 233 4.24 4.43 6.70
N LYS A 234 3.39 3.42 6.90
CA LYS A 234 3.52 2.08 6.29
C LYS A 234 2.26 1.74 5.51
N LEU A 235 2.40 1.25 4.28
CA LEU A 235 1.32 0.66 3.51
C LEU A 235 1.50 -0.86 3.49
N GLN A 236 0.47 -1.59 3.87
CA GLN A 236 0.47 -3.05 3.90
C GLN A 236 -0.78 -3.57 3.19
N ILE A 237 -0.57 -4.42 2.18
CA ILE A 237 -1.62 -5.22 1.54
C ILE A 237 -1.34 -6.67 1.89
N THR A 238 -2.24 -7.30 2.62
CA THR A 238 -2.08 -8.64 3.16
C THR A 238 -3.28 -9.52 2.82
N GLU A 239 -3.01 -10.80 2.53
CA GLU A 239 -4.05 -11.84 2.36
C GLU A 239 -5.16 -11.46 1.34
N SER A 240 -4.83 -10.62 0.36
CA SER A 240 -5.79 -10.03 -0.58
C SER A 240 -5.67 -10.67 -1.96
N THR A 241 -6.81 -11.00 -2.59
CA THR A 241 -6.90 -11.54 -3.95
C THR A 241 -7.39 -10.45 -4.91
N ILE A 242 -6.45 -9.74 -5.54
CA ILE A 242 -6.74 -8.59 -6.39
C ILE A 242 -6.39 -8.95 -7.84
N GLU A 243 -7.38 -9.05 -8.73
CA GLU A 243 -7.06 -9.33 -10.14
C GLU A 243 -6.24 -8.17 -10.73
N CYS A 244 -6.73 -6.93 -10.64
CA CYS A 244 -6.03 -5.76 -11.16
C CYS A 244 -5.89 -4.66 -10.10
N LEU A 245 -4.65 -4.36 -9.72
CA LEU A 245 -4.32 -3.19 -8.88
C LEU A 245 -3.96 -2.02 -9.80
N ILE A 246 -4.67 -0.90 -9.70
CA ILE A 246 -4.44 0.29 -10.51
C ILE A 246 -4.03 1.44 -9.59
N LEU A 247 -2.80 1.94 -9.76
CA LEU A 247 -2.30 3.11 -9.05
C LEU A 247 -2.34 4.31 -9.99
N LYS A 248 -3.20 5.30 -9.69
CA LYS A 248 -3.36 6.53 -10.49
C LYS A 248 -2.86 7.74 -9.72
N ASN A 249 -1.99 8.55 -10.32
CA ASN A 249 -1.48 9.80 -9.73
C ASN A 249 -1.04 9.64 -8.26
N THR A 250 -0.36 8.54 -7.94
CA THR A 250 -0.07 8.11 -6.57
C THR A 250 1.43 8.21 -6.31
N PHE A 251 1.82 9.11 -5.40
CA PHE A 251 3.21 9.28 -5.00
C PHE A 251 3.54 8.46 -3.75
N LEU A 252 4.03 7.25 -3.98
CA LEU A 252 4.42 6.32 -2.91
C LEU A 252 5.80 6.65 -2.30
N GLY A 253 6.47 7.69 -2.81
CA GLY A 253 7.73 8.17 -2.27
C GLY A 253 7.66 8.66 -0.82
N ASP A 254 6.48 8.98 -0.28
CA ASP A 254 6.35 9.50 1.09
C ASP A 254 6.23 8.43 2.18
N PHE A 255 5.99 7.16 1.82
CA PHE A 255 5.94 6.08 2.82
C PHE A 255 7.33 5.68 3.28
N LYS A 256 7.45 5.10 4.47
CA LYS A 256 8.69 4.48 4.92
C LYS A 256 8.85 3.05 4.37
N LYS A 257 7.76 2.27 4.37
CA LYS A 257 7.77 0.85 4.02
C LYS A 257 6.49 0.42 3.30
N PHE A 258 6.66 -0.47 2.33
CA PHE A 258 5.60 -1.18 1.61
C PHE A 258 5.69 -2.68 1.90
N ASN A 259 4.55 -3.31 2.16
CA ASN A 259 4.47 -4.76 2.32
C ASN A 259 3.30 -5.30 1.51
N PHE A 260 3.58 -6.16 0.52
CA PHE A 260 2.58 -6.89 -0.25
C PHE A 260 2.71 -8.37 0.12
N ASN A 261 2.31 -8.73 1.34
CA ASN A 261 2.53 -10.09 1.86
C ASN A 261 1.33 -10.97 1.52
N LEU A 262 1.55 -12.16 0.95
CA LEU A 262 0.50 -13.15 0.68
C LEU A 262 -0.68 -12.64 -0.18
N SER A 263 -0.50 -11.52 -0.89
CA SER A 263 -1.50 -10.98 -1.81
C SER A 263 -1.24 -11.48 -3.22
N THR A 264 -2.26 -12.04 -3.86
CA THR A 264 -2.20 -12.40 -5.27
C THR A 264 -2.69 -11.21 -6.08
N ILE A 265 -1.73 -10.46 -6.65
CA ILE A 265 -2.01 -9.39 -7.60
C ILE A 265 -1.73 -9.95 -9.00
N SER A 266 -2.76 -10.15 -9.81
CA SER A 266 -2.58 -10.76 -11.14
C SER A 266 -2.03 -9.76 -12.17
N LYS A 267 -2.46 -8.50 -12.08
CA LYS A 267 -2.04 -7.40 -12.94
C LYS A 267 -1.86 -6.13 -12.12
N LEU A 268 -0.82 -5.37 -12.43
CA LEU A 268 -0.56 -4.05 -11.87
C LEU A 268 -0.50 -3.02 -13.00
N ASP A 269 -1.20 -1.91 -12.81
CA ASP A 269 -1.18 -0.74 -13.69
C ASP A 269 -0.71 0.49 -12.90
N LEU A 270 0.26 1.23 -13.45
CA LEU A 270 0.89 2.38 -12.80
C LEU A 270 0.63 3.65 -13.64
N SER A 271 -0.61 4.14 -13.69
CA SER A 271 -0.91 5.37 -14.42
C SER A 271 -0.37 6.60 -13.68
N ASN A 272 0.68 7.25 -14.18
CA ASN A 272 1.35 8.39 -13.53
C ASN A 272 1.75 8.12 -12.06
N SER A 273 2.20 6.89 -11.77
CA SER A 273 2.58 6.47 -10.42
C SER A 273 3.90 5.71 -10.46
N SER A 274 4.67 5.78 -9.38
CA SER A 274 5.92 5.01 -9.25
C SER A 274 6.07 4.48 -7.82
N ILE A 275 6.52 3.23 -7.68
CA ILE A 275 6.83 2.60 -6.40
C ILE A 275 8.33 2.74 -6.13
N PRO A 276 8.78 3.27 -4.98
CA PRO A 276 10.20 3.39 -4.68
C PRO A 276 10.82 2.02 -4.33
N THR A 277 11.94 1.67 -4.97
CA THR A 277 12.64 0.40 -4.75
C THR A 277 13.17 0.25 -3.32
N SER A 278 13.70 1.30 -2.71
CA SER A 278 14.32 1.22 -1.37
C SER A 278 13.36 0.86 -0.21
N LYS A 279 12.05 0.77 -0.46
CA LYS A 279 11.02 0.75 0.58
C LYS A 279 10.20 -0.54 0.66
N ILE A 280 10.40 -1.47 -0.26
CA ILE A 280 9.67 -2.74 -0.27
C ILE A 280 10.27 -3.69 0.78
N CYS A 281 9.40 -4.29 1.58
CA CYS A 281 9.74 -5.23 2.64
C CYS A 281 9.13 -6.62 2.32
N GLY A 282 9.76 -7.68 2.81
CA GLY A 282 9.30 -9.06 2.63
C GLY A 282 10.44 -10.07 2.69
N SER A 283 10.13 -11.34 2.45
CA SER A 283 11.17 -12.34 2.20
C SER A 283 11.88 -12.05 0.87
N PRO A 284 13.15 -12.45 0.66
CA PRO A 284 13.86 -12.19 -0.59
C PRO A 284 13.13 -12.65 -1.85
N PHE A 285 12.40 -13.78 -1.77
CA PHE A 285 11.61 -14.29 -2.89
C PHE A 285 10.36 -13.44 -3.15
N GLN A 286 9.62 -13.06 -2.11
CA GLN A 286 8.46 -12.14 -2.24
C GLN A 286 8.88 -10.79 -2.82
N ILE A 287 10.01 -10.25 -2.36
CA ILE A 287 10.56 -9.00 -2.88
C ILE A 287 10.88 -9.15 -4.38
N TYR A 288 11.46 -10.27 -4.79
CA TYR A 288 11.70 -10.57 -6.20
C TYR A 288 10.41 -10.60 -7.02
N GLU A 289 9.39 -11.33 -6.57
CA GLU A 289 8.10 -11.43 -7.27
C GLU A 289 7.43 -10.06 -7.43
N ASN A 290 7.40 -9.26 -6.35
CA ASN A 290 6.88 -7.90 -6.37
C ASN A 290 7.60 -7.04 -7.42
N TYR A 291 8.93 -7.08 -7.48
CA TYR A 291 9.68 -6.30 -8.47
C TYR A 291 9.46 -6.76 -9.92
N ILE A 292 9.24 -8.06 -10.16
CA ILE A 292 8.90 -8.54 -11.51
C ILE A 292 7.55 -7.99 -11.97
N GLN A 293 6.57 -7.92 -11.06
CA GLN A 293 5.29 -7.28 -11.34
C GLN A 293 5.48 -5.77 -11.62
N PHE A 294 6.29 -5.07 -10.82
CA PHE A 294 6.57 -3.64 -11.00
C PHE A 294 7.29 -3.37 -12.32
N TYR A 295 8.26 -4.20 -12.68
CA TYR A 295 8.93 -4.18 -13.97
C TYR A 295 7.94 -4.33 -15.12
N THR A 296 7.09 -5.35 -15.07
CA THR A 296 6.09 -5.61 -16.11
C THR A 296 5.10 -4.46 -16.24
N ALA A 297 4.65 -3.88 -15.13
CA ALA A 297 3.78 -2.71 -15.13
C ALA A 297 4.48 -1.48 -15.74
N SER A 298 5.75 -1.22 -15.39
CA SER A 298 6.51 -0.07 -15.90
C SER A 298 6.79 -0.13 -17.40
N LEU A 299 6.91 -1.33 -17.99
CA LEU A 299 7.04 -1.48 -19.44
C LEU A 299 5.80 -0.97 -20.18
N ASN A 300 4.60 -1.10 -19.60
CA ASN A 300 3.37 -0.61 -20.22
C ASN A 300 3.29 0.92 -20.29
N ILE A 301 4.08 1.64 -19.49
CA ILE A 301 4.11 3.12 -19.43
C ILE A 301 5.29 3.68 -20.25
N ASN A 302 6.11 2.81 -20.86
CA ASN A 302 7.31 3.18 -21.63
C ASN A 302 8.36 3.98 -20.83
N ASP A 303 8.40 3.84 -19.50
CA ASP A 303 9.48 4.42 -18.68
C ASP A 303 10.66 3.43 -18.55
N LYS A 304 11.67 3.62 -19.41
CA LYS A 304 12.86 2.76 -19.48
C LYS A 304 13.75 2.85 -18.24
N ASN A 305 13.82 4.01 -17.60
CA ASN A 305 14.67 4.22 -16.44
C ASN A 305 14.09 3.49 -15.22
N VAL A 306 12.79 3.71 -14.97
CA VAL A 306 12.08 3.05 -13.87
C VAL A 306 12.02 1.53 -14.05
N SER A 307 11.76 1.06 -15.27
CA SER A 307 11.77 -0.39 -15.57
C SER A 307 13.15 -1.01 -15.37
N SER A 308 14.22 -0.37 -15.81
CA SER A 308 15.60 -0.82 -15.55
C SER A 308 15.87 -0.94 -14.04
N ASP A 309 15.42 0.03 -13.24
CA ASP A 309 15.63 0.02 -11.79
C ASP A 309 14.85 -1.08 -11.08
N TYR A 310 13.60 -1.34 -11.47
CA TYR A 310 12.85 -2.49 -10.98
C TYR A 310 13.48 -3.81 -11.37
N TYR A 311 13.96 -3.94 -12.60
CA TYR A 311 14.66 -5.13 -13.05
C TYR A 311 15.93 -5.40 -12.24
N LYS A 312 16.77 -4.39 -12.00
CA LYS A 312 17.96 -4.51 -11.15
C LYS A 312 17.58 -4.94 -9.73
N ALA A 313 16.58 -4.29 -9.15
CA ALA A 313 16.12 -4.60 -7.80
C ALA A 313 15.57 -6.04 -7.68
N ALA A 314 14.85 -6.51 -8.69
CA ALA A 314 14.41 -7.90 -8.80
C ALA A 314 15.60 -8.87 -8.78
N LYS A 315 16.61 -8.65 -9.64
CA LYS A 315 17.76 -9.54 -9.74
C LYS A 315 18.63 -9.54 -8.49
N TRP A 316 18.74 -8.41 -7.81
CA TRP A 316 19.35 -8.33 -6.48
C TRP A 316 18.61 -9.15 -5.43
N ALA A 317 17.28 -9.05 -5.40
CA ALA A 317 16.46 -9.84 -4.48
C ALA A 317 16.60 -11.35 -4.76
N LEU A 318 16.64 -11.74 -6.04
CA LEU A 318 16.86 -13.11 -6.46
C LEU A 318 18.26 -13.62 -6.10
N LEU A 319 19.31 -12.81 -6.29
CA LEU A 319 20.67 -13.18 -5.88
C LEU A 319 20.75 -13.42 -4.37
N ARG A 320 20.14 -12.55 -3.55
CA ARG A 320 20.05 -12.73 -2.09
C ARG A 320 19.27 -13.99 -1.70
N TYR A 321 18.19 -14.31 -2.43
CA TYR A 321 17.43 -15.52 -2.22
C TYR A 321 18.24 -16.78 -2.57
N SER A 322 18.92 -16.78 -3.71
CA SER A 322 19.77 -17.89 -4.16
C SER A 322 20.96 -18.12 -3.21
N LEU A 323 21.56 -17.04 -2.67
CA LEU A 323 22.63 -17.15 -1.68
C LEU A 323 22.16 -17.86 -0.40
N LYS A 324 20.95 -17.58 0.09
CA LYS A 324 20.38 -18.28 1.25
C LYS A 324 20.08 -19.76 0.96
N ASN A 325 19.82 -20.11 -0.29
CA ASN A 325 19.48 -21.46 -0.74
C ASN A 325 20.58 -22.04 -1.65
N LEU A 326 21.85 -21.79 -1.34
CA LEU A 326 22.97 -22.06 -2.23
C LEU A 326 23.05 -23.55 -2.65
N LYS A 327 22.78 -24.47 -1.71
CA LYS A 327 22.84 -25.93 -1.96
C LYS A 327 21.89 -26.39 -3.07
N SER A 328 20.73 -25.77 -3.22
CA SER A 328 19.71 -26.17 -4.20
C SER A 328 19.70 -25.31 -5.47
N ARG A 329 20.43 -24.18 -5.49
CA ARG A 329 20.38 -23.19 -6.57
C ARG A 329 21.75 -22.64 -6.96
N PHE A 330 22.79 -23.47 -6.89
CA PHE A 330 24.16 -23.06 -7.20
C PHE A 330 24.29 -22.47 -8.63
N ASP A 331 23.69 -23.10 -9.63
CA ASP A 331 23.75 -22.66 -11.02
C ASP A 331 23.11 -21.28 -11.22
N SER A 332 21.96 -21.06 -10.58
CA SER A 332 21.28 -19.75 -10.57
C SER A 332 22.10 -18.69 -9.84
N PHE A 333 22.77 -19.06 -8.75
CA PHE A 333 23.64 -18.14 -8.02
C PHE A 333 24.85 -17.74 -8.88
N GLY A 334 25.56 -18.70 -9.48
CA GLY A 334 26.73 -18.44 -10.32
C GLY A 334 26.39 -17.56 -11.52
N SER A 335 25.33 -17.88 -12.25
CA SER A 335 24.87 -17.07 -13.39
C SER A 335 24.45 -15.64 -12.98
N LEU A 336 23.78 -15.48 -11.83
CA LEU A 336 23.45 -14.15 -11.30
C LEU A 336 24.68 -13.37 -10.86
N LEU A 337 25.67 -14.04 -10.27
CA LEU A 337 26.91 -13.41 -9.81
C LEU A 337 27.75 -12.92 -10.99
N VAL A 338 27.91 -13.74 -12.04
CA VAL A 338 28.60 -13.34 -13.28
C VAL A 338 27.88 -12.16 -13.93
N SER A 339 26.56 -12.23 -14.07
CA SER A 339 25.78 -11.14 -14.66
C SER A 339 25.83 -9.85 -13.83
N TRP A 340 25.89 -9.95 -12.50
CA TRP A 340 26.10 -8.79 -11.63
C TRP A 340 27.50 -8.17 -11.84
N GLY A 341 28.54 -9.00 -11.79
CA GLY A 341 29.94 -8.55 -11.88
C GLY A 341 30.26 -7.91 -13.23
N PHE A 342 29.84 -8.53 -14.34
CA PHE A 342 30.13 -8.02 -15.68
C PHE A 342 29.23 -6.84 -16.06
N SER A 343 27.93 -6.85 -15.77
CA SER A 343 27.01 -5.92 -16.46
C SER A 343 25.94 -5.31 -15.57
N ASN A 344 26.03 -5.48 -14.25
CA ASN A 344 24.97 -5.14 -13.30
C ASN A 344 23.62 -5.71 -13.75
N PHE A 345 23.59 -7.02 -14.01
CA PHE A 345 22.44 -7.77 -14.53
C PHE A 345 22.00 -7.42 -15.96
N GLY A 346 22.95 -6.99 -16.80
CA GLY A 346 22.73 -6.61 -18.19
C GLY A 346 22.10 -5.23 -18.30
N THR A 347 22.54 -4.29 -17.49
CA THR A 347 22.06 -2.88 -17.50
C THR A 347 23.19 -1.86 -17.69
N SER A 348 24.45 -2.30 -17.68
CA SER A 348 25.61 -1.44 -17.94
C SER A 348 26.57 -2.14 -18.91
N TRP A 349 26.55 -1.74 -20.18
CA TRP A 349 27.46 -2.28 -21.19
C TRP A 349 28.90 -1.75 -20.98
N VAL A 350 29.05 -0.50 -20.52
CA VAL A 350 30.35 0.10 -20.20
C VAL A 350 31.05 -0.73 -19.12
N GLN A 351 30.31 -1.12 -18.06
CA GLN A 351 30.86 -2.00 -17.03
C GLN A 351 31.33 -3.33 -17.61
N SER A 352 30.61 -3.91 -18.58
CA SER A 352 30.99 -5.18 -19.20
C SER A 352 32.29 -5.07 -19.97
N VAL A 353 32.44 -4.03 -20.78
CA VAL A 353 33.68 -3.76 -21.52
C VAL A 353 34.85 -3.54 -20.55
N LEU A 354 34.65 -2.72 -19.51
CA LEU A 354 35.71 -2.42 -18.53
C LEU A 354 36.14 -3.65 -17.72
N VAL A 355 35.17 -4.39 -17.14
CA VAL A 355 35.47 -5.59 -16.33
C VAL A 355 36.14 -6.65 -17.18
N THR A 356 35.68 -6.86 -18.41
CA THR A 356 36.32 -7.81 -19.35
C THR A 356 37.75 -7.39 -19.65
N SER A 357 37.98 -6.11 -20.00
CA SER A 357 39.31 -5.59 -20.31
C SER A 357 40.27 -5.71 -19.13
N ILE A 358 39.82 -5.37 -17.91
CA ILE A 358 40.62 -5.46 -16.68
C ILE A 358 40.97 -6.92 -16.37
N LEU A 359 40.00 -7.83 -16.42
CA LEU A 359 40.26 -9.24 -16.11
C LEU A 359 41.18 -9.90 -17.16
N SER A 360 40.99 -9.59 -18.44
CA SER A 360 41.90 -10.03 -19.51
C SER A 360 43.32 -9.49 -19.30
N ALA A 361 43.47 -8.23 -18.88
CA ALA A 361 44.77 -7.64 -18.57
C ALA A 361 45.45 -8.32 -17.37
N ILE A 362 44.69 -8.67 -16.33
CA ILE A 362 45.20 -9.41 -15.17
C ILE A 362 45.66 -10.81 -15.59
N ILE A 363 44.85 -11.54 -16.37
CA ILE A 363 45.23 -12.89 -16.86
C ILE A 363 46.48 -12.80 -17.73
N PHE A 364 46.56 -11.81 -18.63
CA PHE A 364 47.73 -11.57 -19.46
C PHE A 364 48.98 -11.31 -18.63
N ALA A 365 48.89 -10.42 -17.63
CA ALA A 365 50.00 -10.10 -16.75
C ALA A 365 50.49 -11.33 -15.95
N ILE A 366 49.57 -12.14 -15.43
CA ILE A 366 49.90 -13.40 -14.75
C ILE A 366 50.60 -14.36 -15.72
N MET A 367 50.10 -14.49 -16.95
CA MET A 367 50.68 -15.38 -17.96
C MET A 367 52.12 -14.97 -18.31
N ILE A 368 52.35 -13.68 -18.60
CA ILE A 368 53.67 -13.13 -18.90
C ILE A 368 54.64 -13.31 -17.73
N ALA A 369 54.17 -13.11 -16.49
CA ALA A 369 54.99 -13.30 -15.29
C ALA A 369 55.38 -14.77 -15.06
N LEU A 370 54.46 -15.72 -15.29
CA LEU A 370 54.71 -17.15 -15.08
C LEU A 370 55.72 -17.74 -16.07
N ILE A 371 55.69 -17.28 -17.33
CA ILE A 371 56.64 -17.73 -18.36
C ILE A 371 57.91 -16.88 -18.43
N GLN A 372 58.01 -15.82 -17.62
CA GLN A 372 59.12 -14.87 -17.63
C GLN A 372 59.39 -14.29 -19.03
N TYR A 373 58.33 -13.94 -19.76
CA TYR A 373 58.45 -13.48 -21.14
C TYR A 373 59.29 -12.19 -21.22
N PRO A 374 60.27 -12.09 -22.15
CA PRO A 374 61.12 -10.92 -22.28
C PRO A 374 60.35 -9.75 -22.91
N VAL A 375 59.67 -8.98 -22.06
CA VAL A 375 58.98 -7.74 -22.46
C VAL A 375 59.95 -6.55 -22.34
N ASN A 376 60.47 -6.09 -23.48
CA ASN A 376 61.50 -5.04 -23.51
C ASN A 376 60.96 -3.63 -23.22
N ASP A 377 59.70 -3.35 -23.57
CA ASP A 377 59.06 -2.05 -23.36
C ASP A 377 57.52 -2.14 -23.26
N PHE A 378 56.89 -1.05 -22.81
CA PHE A 378 55.44 -0.97 -22.67
C PHE A 378 54.70 -1.11 -24.01
N SER A 379 55.28 -0.60 -25.10
CA SER A 379 54.68 -0.69 -26.43
C SER A 379 54.55 -2.14 -26.89
N SER A 380 55.60 -2.95 -26.70
CA SER A 380 55.56 -4.38 -27.01
C SER A 380 54.54 -5.10 -26.13
N ALA A 381 54.49 -4.78 -24.83
CA ALA A 381 53.51 -5.34 -23.91
C ALA A 381 52.07 -5.06 -24.35
N LEU A 382 51.80 -3.82 -24.77
CA LEU A 382 50.49 -3.38 -25.22
C LEU A 382 50.09 -4.06 -26.54
N SER A 383 51.02 -4.18 -27.49
CA SER A 383 50.78 -4.90 -28.75
C SER A 383 50.42 -6.37 -28.50
N LEU A 384 51.17 -7.05 -27.63
CA LEU A 384 50.90 -8.43 -27.24
C LEU A 384 49.57 -8.56 -26.50
N PHE A 385 49.23 -7.59 -25.64
CA PHE A 385 47.94 -7.56 -24.96
C PHE A 385 46.77 -7.39 -25.95
N ILE A 386 46.89 -6.50 -26.94
CA ILE A 386 45.86 -6.32 -27.98
C ILE A 386 45.64 -7.62 -28.75
N GLN A 387 46.71 -8.33 -29.12
CA GLN A 387 46.60 -9.65 -29.75
C GLN A 387 45.95 -10.67 -28.82
N PHE A 388 46.32 -10.70 -27.54
CA PHE A 388 45.71 -11.59 -26.55
C PHE A 388 44.22 -11.29 -26.30
N PHE A 389 43.80 -10.03 -26.46
CA PHE A 389 42.42 -9.59 -26.32
C PHE A 389 41.54 -10.00 -27.50
N ASP A 390 42.12 -10.30 -28.66
CA ASP A 390 41.38 -10.88 -29.79
C ASP A 390 40.95 -12.32 -29.47
N PRO A 391 39.64 -12.64 -29.40
CA PRO A 391 39.18 -14.00 -29.11
C PRO A 391 39.64 -15.05 -30.14
N LEU A 392 40.03 -14.63 -31.34
CA LEU A 392 40.46 -15.48 -32.44
C LEU A 392 41.99 -15.68 -32.52
N HIS A 393 42.76 -15.07 -31.62
CA HIS A 393 44.21 -15.24 -31.64
C HIS A 393 44.60 -16.72 -31.48
N LYS A 394 45.67 -17.11 -32.19
CA LYS A 394 46.23 -18.46 -32.12
C LYS A 394 47.03 -18.64 -30.84
N ILE A 395 47.18 -19.89 -30.39
CA ILE A 395 47.88 -20.20 -29.14
C ILE A 395 49.40 -19.94 -29.21
N ASP A 396 49.96 -19.92 -30.42
CA ASP A 396 51.37 -19.68 -30.76
C ASP A 396 51.73 -18.20 -30.86
N PHE A 397 50.83 -17.28 -30.49
CA PHE A 397 51.07 -15.84 -30.65
C PHE A 397 52.25 -15.28 -29.83
N LEU A 398 52.68 -15.99 -28.78
CA LEU A 398 53.86 -15.66 -27.99
C LEU A 398 55.13 -16.35 -28.47
N ASP A 399 55.04 -17.33 -29.37
CA ASP A 399 56.19 -18.14 -29.76
C ASP A 399 57.25 -17.28 -30.46
N THR A 400 58.50 -17.54 -30.10
CA THR A 400 59.67 -16.92 -30.73
C THR A 400 60.46 -17.98 -31.49
N PRO A 401 61.41 -17.61 -32.37
CA PRO A 401 62.25 -18.59 -33.05
C PRO A 401 63.02 -19.53 -32.12
N ASN A 402 63.26 -19.10 -30.87
CA ASN A 402 64.08 -19.82 -29.89
C ASN A 402 63.25 -20.55 -28.83
N GLU A 403 62.02 -20.09 -28.54
CA GLU A 403 61.19 -20.61 -27.45
C GLU A 403 59.73 -20.74 -27.88
N LYS A 404 59.15 -21.92 -27.63
CA LYS A 404 57.75 -22.25 -27.92
C LYS A 404 56.90 -22.17 -26.66
N TYR A 405 56.49 -20.96 -26.30
CA TYR A 405 55.68 -20.73 -25.11
C TYR A 405 54.31 -21.42 -25.16
N SER A 406 53.79 -21.67 -26.36
CA SER A 406 52.53 -22.39 -26.59
C SER A 406 52.52 -23.82 -26.05
N GLU A 407 53.70 -24.43 -25.82
CA GLU A 407 53.83 -25.78 -25.25
C GLU A 407 53.72 -25.78 -23.71
N TYR A 408 53.80 -24.62 -23.04
CA TYR A 408 53.64 -24.53 -21.59
C TYR A 408 52.18 -24.68 -21.16
N GLY A 409 51.90 -25.66 -20.29
CA GLY A 409 50.53 -25.93 -19.81
C GLY A 409 49.82 -24.74 -19.17
N TRP A 410 50.55 -23.85 -18.48
CA TRP A 410 49.98 -22.62 -17.91
C TRP A 410 49.53 -21.62 -18.98
N VAL A 411 50.25 -21.49 -20.09
CA VAL A 411 49.86 -20.63 -21.22
C VAL A 411 48.57 -21.14 -21.85
N ILE A 412 48.48 -22.46 -22.06
CA ILE A 412 47.28 -23.11 -22.58
C ILE A 412 46.07 -22.85 -21.65
N LEU A 413 46.23 -23.06 -20.35
CA LEU A 413 45.17 -22.88 -19.36
C LEU A 413 44.70 -21.41 -19.27
N LEU A 414 45.63 -20.46 -19.19
CA LEU A 414 45.29 -19.04 -19.06
C LEU A 414 44.71 -18.45 -20.35
N ASN A 415 45.19 -18.90 -21.52
CA ASN A 415 44.58 -18.54 -22.80
C ASN A 415 43.14 -19.06 -22.88
N PHE A 416 42.91 -20.34 -22.55
CA PHE A 416 41.57 -20.90 -22.52
C PHE A 416 40.65 -20.13 -21.56
N LEU A 417 41.11 -19.85 -20.34
CA LEU A 417 40.35 -19.08 -19.36
C LEU A 417 40.02 -17.66 -19.86
N ASN A 418 40.97 -16.98 -20.51
CA ASN A 418 40.75 -15.67 -21.10
C ASN A 418 39.72 -15.74 -22.23
N LYS A 419 39.75 -16.75 -23.10
CA LYS A 419 38.75 -16.92 -24.16
C LYS A 419 37.33 -17.13 -23.61
N VAL A 420 37.19 -17.91 -22.53
CA VAL A 420 35.90 -18.04 -21.82
C VAL A 420 35.45 -16.69 -21.26
N LEU A 421 36.37 -15.94 -20.66
CA LEU A 421 36.10 -14.62 -20.10
C LEU A 421 35.67 -13.60 -21.16
N LEU A 422 36.38 -13.54 -22.29
CA LEU A 422 36.04 -12.71 -23.44
C LEU A 422 34.66 -13.08 -24.00
N ALA A 423 34.35 -14.37 -24.11
CA ALA A 423 33.03 -14.84 -24.57
C ALA A 423 31.90 -14.36 -23.64
N ILE A 424 32.09 -14.47 -22.31
CA ILE A 424 31.15 -13.96 -21.31
C ILE A 424 31.01 -12.44 -21.42
N GLY A 425 32.14 -11.73 -21.53
CA GLY A 425 32.19 -10.28 -21.67
C GLY A 425 31.44 -9.75 -22.89
N ILE A 426 31.67 -10.36 -24.05
CA ILE A 426 30.97 -10.05 -25.31
C ILE A 426 29.47 -10.32 -25.15
N TYR A 427 29.09 -11.49 -24.63
CA TYR A 427 27.69 -11.85 -24.40
C TYR A 427 26.98 -10.84 -23.49
N GLU A 428 27.55 -10.51 -22.34
CA GLU A 428 26.96 -9.57 -21.39
C GLU A 428 26.93 -8.13 -21.94
N THR A 429 27.91 -7.73 -22.74
CA THR A 429 27.92 -6.44 -23.45
C THR A 429 26.74 -6.37 -24.43
N ILE A 430 26.58 -7.37 -25.32
CA ILE A 430 25.47 -7.44 -26.28
C ILE A 430 24.12 -7.45 -25.55
N ARG A 431 24.02 -8.24 -24.48
CA ARG A 431 22.81 -8.34 -23.65
C ARG A 431 22.43 -7.00 -23.02
N ALA A 432 23.41 -6.23 -22.51
CA ALA A 432 23.18 -4.91 -21.94
C ALA A 432 22.76 -3.89 -23.03
N PHE A 433 23.43 -3.88 -24.18
CA PHE A 433 23.08 -3.00 -25.31
C PHE A 433 21.64 -3.19 -25.78
N ARG A 434 21.19 -4.45 -25.93
CA ARG A 434 19.82 -4.76 -26.40
C ARG A 434 18.71 -4.16 -25.55
N LYS A 435 18.96 -3.87 -24.26
CA LYS A 435 17.96 -3.26 -23.38
C LYS A 435 17.80 -1.76 -23.56
N PHE A 436 18.74 -1.07 -24.23
CA PHE A 436 18.67 0.37 -24.48
C PHE A 436 18.08 0.72 -25.87
N VAL A 437 18.02 -0.25 -26.79
CA VAL A 437 17.66 -0.03 -28.20
C VAL A 437 16.16 -0.23 -28.51
N LYS A 438 15.38 -0.84 -27.62
CA LYS A 438 13.91 -0.78 -27.66
C LYS A 438 13.47 0.39 -26.82
#